data_AF-A0A5C5WPB2-F1
#
_entry.id   AF-A0A5C5WPB2-F1
#
_cell.length_a   1.000
_cell.length_b   1.000
_cell.length_c   1.000
_cell.angle_alpha   90.00
_cell.angle_beta   90.00
_cell.angle_gamma   90.00
#
_symmetry.space_group_name_H-M   'P 1'
#
loop_
_entity.id
_entity.type
_entity.pdbx_description
1 polymer ?
#
loop_
_entity_poly.entity_id
_entity_poly.type
_entity_poly.pdbx_seq_one_letter_code
_entity_poly.pdbx_strand_id
1 'polypeptide(L)'
;MPTTVHGFGTSICDARGHLSWKYSSSGDTTDFDAVECFCIAHLPVVPLKTVHIFRKSATGQSFNYLQVPIRWSVGLVVAAFLRRWAVVPVLCNTGFFLFLTLELYEGLREWNRETLRLLAISASFGIISCLIWPLLNWLDRRNRALRTVLGPSLYGSSDPATWTRELLEKVAPPHQMFATSSYDEAVDQLLHERQFGRAMLAARLSTALEETNLGEKLTDKILRDPDVVRKLQLVQHDSSLWASEFGQGMVNSNETLDQIN
;
A
#
# COMPACT_ATOMS: atom_id res chain seq x y z
N MET A 1 2.30 -13.78 14.45
CA MET A 1 1.22 -13.63 13.45
C MET A 1 0.01 -13.03 14.15
N PRO A 2 -0.78 -12.19 13.46
CA PRO A 2 -2.04 -11.69 13.98
C PRO A 2 -3.00 -12.85 14.21
N THR A 3 -3.71 -12.82 15.33
CA THR A 3 -4.65 -13.85 15.75
C THR A 3 -5.95 -13.20 16.17
N THR A 4 -7.06 -13.68 15.61
CA THR A 4 -8.40 -13.23 16.01
C THR A 4 -9.26 -14.41 16.42
N VAL A 5 -9.91 -14.31 17.57
CA VAL A 5 -10.89 -15.27 18.07
C VAL A 5 -12.22 -14.52 18.19
N HIS A 6 -13.24 -14.95 17.42
CA HIS A 6 -14.56 -14.29 17.37
C HIS A 6 -14.52 -12.78 17.06
N GLY A 7 -13.56 -12.34 16.25
CA GLY A 7 -13.40 -10.93 15.89
C GLY A 7 -12.68 -10.07 16.92
N PHE A 8 -12.19 -10.66 18.02
CA PHE A 8 -11.34 -10.04 19.03
C PHE A 8 -9.89 -10.52 18.86
N GLY A 9 -8.93 -9.62 18.89
CA GLY A 9 -7.51 -9.96 18.81
C GLY A 9 -6.74 -8.99 17.92
N THR A 10 -5.70 -9.46 17.25
CA THR A 10 -4.88 -8.63 16.37
C THR A 10 -5.11 -8.95 14.90
N SER A 11 -5.14 -7.91 14.06
CA SER A 11 -5.33 -8.04 12.62
C SER A 11 -4.47 -7.05 11.85
N ILE A 12 -4.14 -7.39 10.60
CA ILE A 12 -3.49 -6.49 9.66
C ILE A 12 -4.56 -5.66 8.96
N CYS A 13 -4.58 -4.36 9.24
CA CYS A 13 -5.43 -3.39 8.56
C CYS A 13 -4.63 -2.72 7.45
N ASP A 14 -4.99 -3.05 6.21
CA ASP A 14 -4.40 -2.49 5.00
C ASP A 14 -4.70 -0.99 4.88
N ALA A 15 -3.68 -0.22 4.50
CA ALA A 15 -3.75 1.23 4.50
C ALA A 15 -3.60 1.82 3.09
N ARG A 16 -2.51 1.47 2.38
CA ARG A 16 -2.15 2.12 1.12
C ARG A 16 -1.09 1.34 0.35
N GLY A 17 -0.83 1.75 -0.89
CA GLY A 17 0.26 1.23 -1.71
C GLY A 17 0.02 -0.19 -2.21
N HIS A 18 -1.24 -0.59 -2.40
CA HIS A 18 -1.62 -1.90 -2.92
C HIS A 18 -1.08 -2.09 -4.34
N LEU A 19 -0.18 -3.06 -4.50
CA LEU A 19 0.34 -3.53 -5.78
C LEU A 19 0.20 -5.04 -5.85
N SER A 20 -0.11 -5.54 -7.04
CA SER A 20 -0.13 -6.96 -7.33
C SER A 20 1.07 -7.33 -8.20
N TRP A 21 1.80 -8.36 -7.80
CA TRP A 21 2.97 -8.88 -8.50
C TRP A 21 2.73 -10.33 -8.90
N LYS A 22 3.14 -10.67 -10.13
CA LYS A 22 3.19 -12.04 -10.64
C LYS A 22 4.58 -12.60 -10.43
N TYR A 23 4.76 -13.43 -9.40
CA TYR A 23 6.01 -14.17 -9.21
C TYR A 23 5.90 -15.53 -9.86
N SER A 24 6.94 -15.94 -10.60
CA SER A 24 6.96 -17.20 -11.37
C SER A 24 6.65 -18.45 -10.54
N SER A 25 6.93 -18.44 -9.24
CA SER A 25 6.79 -19.58 -8.34
C SER A 25 5.58 -19.53 -7.39
N SER A 26 4.98 -18.35 -7.16
CA SER A 26 4.01 -18.13 -6.06
C SER A 26 2.66 -17.56 -6.51
N GLY A 27 2.47 -17.38 -7.82
CA GLY A 27 1.24 -16.82 -8.38
C GLY A 27 1.09 -15.34 -8.11
N ASP A 28 -0.16 -14.87 -8.12
CA ASP A 28 -0.51 -13.48 -7.85
C ASP A 28 -0.36 -13.18 -6.35
N THR A 29 0.55 -12.26 -6.04
CA THR A 29 0.78 -11.80 -4.68
C THR A 29 0.52 -10.30 -4.57
N THR A 30 0.27 -9.83 -3.36
CA THR A 30 -0.04 -8.44 -3.07
C THR A 30 0.94 -7.86 -2.05
N ASP A 31 1.37 -6.64 -2.33
CA ASP A 31 2.21 -5.81 -1.48
C ASP A 31 1.44 -4.56 -1.08
N PHE A 32 1.53 -4.14 0.18
CA PHE A 32 0.88 -2.92 0.68
C PHE A 32 1.43 -2.52 2.05
N ASP A 33 1.28 -1.25 2.40
CA ASP A 33 1.48 -0.83 3.80
C ASP A 33 0.24 -1.09 4.62
N ALA A 34 0.47 -1.48 5.86
CA ALA A 34 -0.56 -1.81 6.80
C ALA A 34 -0.21 -1.37 8.22
N VAL A 35 -1.22 -1.45 9.07
CA VAL A 35 -1.10 -1.30 10.51
C VAL A 35 -1.59 -2.58 11.14
N GLU A 36 -0.75 -3.20 11.96
CA GLU A 36 -1.22 -4.25 12.86
C GLU A 36 -2.01 -3.56 13.98
N CYS A 37 -3.27 -3.91 14.14
CA CYS A 37 -4.18 -3.30 15.09
C CYS A 37 -4.74 -4.37 16.04
N PHE A 38 -5.00 -3.98 17.27
CA PHE A 38 -5.99 -4.67 18.09
C PHE A 38 -7.39 -4.33 17.57
N CYS A 39 -8.20 -5.36 17.35
CA CYS A 39 -9.52 -5.29 16.77
C CYS A 39 -10.59 -5.81 17.72
N ILE A 40 -11.76 -5.15 17.70
CA ILE A 40 -13.00 -5.59 18.32
C ILE A 40 -14.04 -5.71 17.21
N ALA A 41 -14.70 -6.87 17.11
CA ALA A 41 -15.63 -7.17 16.01
C ALA A 41 -15.03 -6.88 14.62
N HIS A 42 -13.75 -7.24 14.41
CA HIS A 42 -12.96 -6.96 13.19
C HIS A 42 -12.73 -5.47 12.87
N LEU A 43 -13.13 -4.53 13.72
CA LEU A 43 -12.85 -3.11 13.56
C LEU A 43 -11.56 -2.74 14.31
N PRO A 44 -10.64 -1.98 13.69
CA PRO A 44 -9.44 -1.54 14.36
C PRO A 44 -9.79 -0.55 15.48
N VAL A 45 -9.24 -0.80 16.67
CA VAL A 45 -9.44 0.03 17.88
C VAL A 45 -8.12 0.65 18.34
N VAL A 46 -7.07 -0.16 18.48
CA VAL A 46 -5.75 0.29 18.93
C VAL A 46 -4.70 -0.07 17.89
N PRO A 47 -4.03 0.91 17.25
CA PRO A 47 -2.93 0.62 16.34
C PRO A 47 -1.70 0.19 17.14
N LEU A 48 -1.08 -0.94 16.79
CA LEU A 48 0.03 -1.55 17.52
C LEU A 48 1.38 -1.23 16.86
N LYS A 49 1.50 -1.47 15.55
CA LYS A 49 2.70 -1.15 14.76
C LYS A 49 2.40 -1.02 13.28
N THR A 50 3.27 -0.32 12.58
CA THR A 50 3.21 -0.11 11.12
C THR A 50 4.14 -1.08 10.42
N VAL A 51 3.64 -1.75 9.38
CA VAL A 51 4.37 -2.79 8.64
C VAL A 51 4.10 -2.67 7.14
N HIS A 52 5.10 -2.98 6.33
CA HIS A 52 4.91 -3.31 4.92
C HIS A 52 4.69 -4.80 4.78
N ILE A 53 3.57 -5.21 4.20
CA ILE A 53 3.23 -6.60 3.93
C ILE A 53 3.54 -6.89 2.48
N PHE A 54 4.19 -8.02 2.21
CA PHE A 54 4.54 -8.44 0.85
C PHE A 54 4.44 -9.95 0.68
N ARG A 55 4.35 -10.38 -0.58
CA ARG A 55 4.11 -11.79 -0.97
C ARG A 55 2.83 -12.39 -0.37
N LYS A 56 1.84 -11.56 -0.02
CA LYS A 56 0.54 -12.05 0.47
C LYS A 56 -0.25 -12.61 -0.71
N SER A 57 -0.67 -13.87 -0.64
CA SER A 57 -1.48 -14.49 -1.69
C SER A 57 -2.77 -13.70 -1.96
N ALA A 58 -3.05 -13.42 -3.24
CA ALA A 58 -4.25 -12.68 -3.64
C ALA A 58 -5.56 -13.42 -3.32
N THR A 59 -5.54 -14.76 -3.26
CA THR A 59 -6.74 -15.56 -2.95
C THR A 59 -7.09 -15.56 -1.47
N GLY A 60 -6.19 -15.05 -0.61
CA GLY A 60 -6.36 -15.07 0.85
C GLY A 60 -6.34 -16.48 1.46
N GLN A 61 -6.06 -17.53 0.67
CA GLN A 61 -6.05 -18.91 1.15
C GLN A 61 -4.82 -19.24 2.01
N SER A 62 -3.74 -18.46 1.89
CA SER A 62 -2.57 -18.58 2.76
C SER A 62 -2.43 -17.35 3.66
N PHE A 63 -2.23 -17.61 4.96
CA PHE A 63 -1.76 -16.61 5.93
C PHE A 63 -0.25 -16.36 5.83
N ASN A 64 0.40 -16.94 4.82
CA ASN A 64 1.82 -16.78 4.57
C ASN A 64 2.02 -15.43 3.87
N TYR A 65 2.53 -14.47 4.62
CA TYR A 65 3.04 -13.23 4.10
C TYR A 65 4.33 -12.89 4.86
N LEU A 66 5.17 -12.10 4.23
CA LEU A 66 6.32 -11.52 4.89
C LEU A 66 6.01 -10.08 5.29
N GLN A 67 6.71 -9.59 6.30
CA GLN A 67 6.52 -8.24 6.80
C GLN A 67 7.86 -7.54 7.02
N VAL A 68 7.90 -6.25 6.70
CA VAL A 68 9.04 -5.37 6.98
C VAL A 68 8.55 -4.25 7.91
N PRO A 69 9.25 -3.97 9.02
CA PRO A 69 8.87 -2.85 9.87
C PRO A 69 9.07 -1.53 9.13
N ILE A 70 8.07 -0.66 9.20
CA ILE A 70 8.14 0.70 8.65
C ILE A 70 7.84 1.72 9.76
N ARG A 71 8.31 2.95 9.60
CA ARG A 71 8.11 4.06 10.53
C ARG A 71 6.62 4.36 10.71
N TRP A 72 6.29 4.73 11.94
CA TRP A 72 4.95 5.18 12.27
C TRP A 72 4.59 6.45 11.50
N SER A 73 3.36 6.48 10.96
CA SER A 73 2.81 7.66 10.31
C SER A 73 1.33 7.79 10.64
N VAL A 74 0.92 8.96 11.13
CA VAL A 74 -0.50 9.26 11.42
C VAL A 74 -1.34 9.09 10.16
N GLY A 75 -0.86 9.55 9.01
CA GLY A 75 -1.58 9.40 7.74
C GLY A 75 -1.80 7.94 7.35
N LEU A 76 -0.84 7.06 7.64
CA LEU A 76 -0.97 5.62 7.40
C LEU A 76 -2.03 4.99 8.32
N VAL A 77 -2.00 5.31 9.61
CA VAL A 77 -2.97 4.82 10.60
C VAL A 77 -4.38 5.30 10.27
N VAL A 78 -4.54 6.58 9.98
CA VAL A 78 -5.84 7.15 9.59
C VAL A 78 -6.37 6.48 8.32
N ALA A 79 -5.52 6.26 7.31
CA ALA A 79 -5.94 5.56 6.09
C ALA A 79 -6.39 4.12 6.38
N ALA A 80 -5.66 3.37 7.21
CA ALA A 80 -6.03 2.01 7.61
C ALA A 80 -7.39 1.97 8.33
N PHE A 81 -7.61 2.90 9.26
CA PHE A 81 -8.86 3.02 10.00
C PHE A 81 -10.00 3.42 9.07
N LEU A 82 -9.84 4.48 8.27
CA LEU A 82 -10.87 4.94 7.34
C LEU A 82 -11.28 3.84 6.34
N ARG A 83 -10.35 3.07 5.79
CA ARG A 83 -10.69 1.94 4.88
C ARG A 83 -11.58 0.92 5.58
N ARG A 84 -11.24 0.52 6.80
CA ARG A 84 -12.01 -0.49 7.54
C ARG A 84 -13.34 0.03 8.06
N TRP A 85 -13.35 1.23 8.61
CA TRP A 85 -14.55 1.87 9.15
C TRP A 85 -15.53 2.27 8.04
N ALA A 86 -15.07 2.63 6.84
CA ALA A 86 -15.95 2.96 5.72
C ALA A 86 -16.82 1.77 5.27
N VAL A 87 -16.40 0.52 5.52
CA VAL A 87 -17.20 -0.68 5.21
C VAL A 87 -18.44 -0.77 6.10
N VAL A 88 -18.37 -0.32 7.36
CA VAL A 88 -19.46 -0.48 8.33
C VAL A 88 -20.74 0.24 7.88
N PRO A 89 -20.73 1.54 7.54
CA PRO A 89 -21.93 2.20 7.04
C PRO A 89 -22.46 1.59 5.75
N VAL A 90 -21.61 1.07 4.86
CA VAL A 90 -22.05 0.40 3.62
C VAL A 90 -22.84 -0.87 3.94
N LEU A 91 -22.36 -1.69 4.87
CA LEU A 91 -23.06 -2.91 5.31
C LEU A 91 -24.36 -2.56 6.05
N CYS A 92 -24.32 -1.61 6.99
CA CYS A 92 -25.50 -1.16 7.72
C CYS A 92 -26.56 -0.58 6.78
N ASN A 93 -26.17 0.23 5.80
CA ASN A 93 -27.09 0.82 4.84
C ASN A 93 -27.68 -0.22 3.89
N THR A 94 -26.89 -1.19 3.45
CA THR A 94 -27.41 -2.31 2.65
C THR A 94 -28.48 -3.09 3.42
N GLY A 95 -28.22 -3.41 4.68
CA GLY A 95 -29.19 -4.09 5.54
C GLY A 95 -30.44 -3.26 5.83
N PHE A 96 -30.27 -1.98 6.14
CA PHE A 96 -31.38 -1.05 6.38
C PHE A 96 -32.25 -0.86 5.13
N PHE A 97 -31.62 -0.73 3.95
CA PHE A 97 -32.33 -0.62 2.68
C PHE A 97 -33.10 -1.89 2.36
N LEU A 98 -32.51 -3.07 2.55
CA LEU A 98 -33.18 -4.36 2.37
C LEU A 98 -34.42 -4.46 3.29
N PHE A 99 -34.26 -4.11 4.57
CA PHE A 99 -35.37 -4.11 5.52
C PHE A 99 -36.52 -3.18 5.08
N LEU A 100 -36.21 -1.95 4.67
CA LEU A 100 -37.22 -1.02 4.17
C LEU A 100 -37.93 -1.52 2.89
N THR A 101 -37.19 -2.16 1.98
CA THR A 101 -37.80 -2.75 0.78
C THR A 101 -38.77 -3.89 1.11
N LEU A 102 -38.47 -4.68 2.14
CA LEU A 102 -39.35 -5.76 2.61
C LEU A 102 -40.62 -5.18 3.27
N GLU A 103 -40.48 -4.18 4.16
CA GLU A 103 -41.65 -3.51 4.77
C GLU A 103 -42.57 -2.88 3.72
N LEU A 104 -41.98 -2.27 2.67
CA LEU A 104 -42.75 -1.69 1.57
C LEU A 104 -43.48 -2.75 0.74
N TYR A 105 -42.81 -3.88 0.47
CA TYR A 105 -43.40 -5.00 -0.27
C TYR A 105 -44.58 -5.62 0.47
N GLU A 106 -44.49 -5.74 1.80
CA GLU A 106 -45.57 -6.29 2.64
C GLU A 106 -46.71 -5.29 2.89
N GLY A 107 -46.57 -4.03 2.42
CA GLY A 107 -47.59 -2.99 2.59
C GLY A 107 -47.81 -2.58 4.05
N LEU A 108 -46.85 -2.88 4.94
CA LEU A 108 -47.02 -2.80 6.39
C LEU A 108 -46.87 -1.39 6.96
N ARG A 109 -46.40 -0.41 6.17
CA ARG A 109 -45.97 0.87 6.74
C ARG A 109 -46.26 2.09 5.87
N GLU A 110 -46.98 3.04 6.46
CA GLU A 110 -47.05 4.41 5.96
C GLU A 110 -45.74 5.15 6.29
N TRP A 111 -45.18 5.81 5.28
CA TRP A 111 -43.92 6.55 5.42
C TRP A 111 -44.16 7.85 6.20
N ASN A 112 -43.68 7.90 7.44
CA ASN A 112 -43.74 9.11 8.25
C ASN A 112 -42.44 9.94 8.13
N ARG A 113 -42.49 11.18 8.66
CA ARG A 113 -41.38 12.13 8.62
C ARG A 113 -40.10 11.61 9.28
N GLU A 114 -40.22 10.81 10.34
CA GLU A 114 -39.05 10.27 11.05
C GLU A 114 -38.37 9.16 10.26
N THR A 115 -39.13 8.28 9.60
CA THR A 115 -38.58 7.27 8.68
C THR A 115 -37.80 7.94 7.55
N LEU A 116 -38.35 9.00 6.95
CA LEU A 116 -37.67 9.78 5.90
C LEU A 116 -36.36 10.43 6.41
N ARG A 117 -36.35 10.96 7.64
CA ARG A 117 -35.13 11.53 8.25
C ARG A 117 -34.06 10.48 8.48
N LEU A 118 -34.42 9.33 9.05
CA LEU A 118 -33.48 8.23 9.28
C LEU A 118 -32.89 7.72 7.96
N LEU A 119 -33.73 7.60 6.91
CA LEU A 119 -33.27 7.24 5.58
C LEU A 119 -32.28 8.27 5.01
N ALA A 120 -32.56 9.56 5.15
CA ALA A 120 -31.66 10.61 4.68
C ALA A 120 -30.30 10.57 5.41
N ILE A 121 -30.29 10.37 6.72
CA ILE A 121 -29.06 10.23 7.52
C ILE A 121 -28.28 8.99 7.09
N SER A 122 -28.94 7.84 7.02
CA SER A 122 -28.39 6.57 6.56
C SER A 122 -27.76 6.70 5.18
N ALA A 123 -28.51 7.25 4.21
CA ALA A 123 -28.03 7.50 2.86
C ALA A 123 -26.80 8.43 2.85
N SER A 124 -26.80 9.49 3.66
CA SER A 124 -25.65 10.41 3.77
C SER A 124 -24.38 9.70 4.23
N PHE A 125 -24.46 8.85 5.26
CA PHE A 125 -23.33 8.05 5.72
C PHE A 125 -22.85 7.07 4.63
N GLY A 126 -23.78 6.48 3.87
CA GLY A 126 -23.44 5.57 2.77
C GLY A 126 -22.67 6.28 1.66
N ILE A 127 -23.14 7.46 1.26
CA ILE A 127 -22.48 8.29 0.26
C ILE A 127 -21.07 8.67 0.74
N ILE A 128 -20.94 9.16 1.98
CA ILE A 128 -19.63 9.52 2.54
C ILE A 128 -18.68 8.31 2.54
N SER A 129 -19.13 7.14 3.00
CA SER A 129 -18.33 5.91 2.95
C SER A 129 -17.89 5.54 1.54
N CYS A 130 -18.79 5.64 0.55
CA CYS A 130 -18.46 5.39 -0.85
C CYS A 130 -17.44 6.39 -1.41
N LEU A 131 -17.46 7.65 -0.96
CA LEU A 131 -16.51 8.69 -1.38
C LEU A 131 -15.13 8.55 -0.74
N ILE A 132 -15.02 7.93 0.45
CA ILE A 132 -13.74 7.71 1.13
C ILE A 132 -12.82 6.82 0.28
N TRP A 133 -13.32 5.74 -0.32
CA TRP A 133 -12.52 4.81 -1.12
C TRP A 133 -11.79 5.45 -2.32
N PRO A 134 -12.46 6.15 -3.24
CA PRO A 134 -11.79 6.82 -4.35
C PRO A 134 -10.87 7.94 -3.87
N LEU A 135 -11.20 8.65 -2.79
CA LEU A 135 -10.33 9.66 -2.19
C LEU A 135 -9.01 9.04 -1.70
N LEU A 136 -9.08 7.96 -0.92
CA LEU A 136 -7.90 7.25 -0.44
C LEU A 136 -7.09 6.66 -1.60
N ASN A 137 -7.76 6.13 -2.63
CA ASN A 137 -7.09 5.65 -3.82
C ASN A 137 -6.42 6.77 -4.62
N TRP A 138 -7.00 7.97 -4.67
CA TRP A 138 -6.42 9.15 -5.31
C TRP A 138 -5.19 9.65 -4.56
N LEU A 139 -5.29 9.81 -3.24
CA LEU A 139 -4.16 10.20 -2.37
C LEU A 139 -2.98 9.23 -2.46
N ASP A 140 -3.27 7.96 -2.73
CA ASP A 140 -2.26 6.90 -2.83
C ASP A 140 -1.70 6.69 -4.24
N ARG A 141 -2.17 7.44 -5.26
CA ARG A 141 -1.68 7.29 -6.66
C ARG A 141 -0.17 7.45 -6.76
N ARG A 142 0.38 8.48 -6.12
CA ARG A 142 1.83 8.75 -6.13
C ARG A 142 2.60 7.58 -5.53
N ASN A 143 2.16 7.05 -4.39
CA ASN A 143 2.86 5.96 -3.72
C ASN A 143 2.83 4.68 -4.55
N ARG A 144 1.68 4.35 -5.16
CA ARG A 144 1.60 3.20 -6.07
C ARG A 144 2.55 3.34 -7.24
N ALA A 145 2.60 4.51 -7.88
CA ALA A 145 3.53 4.77 -8.99
C ALA A 145 4.99 4.59 -8.56
N LEU A 146 5.39 5.21 -7.44
CA LEU A 146 6.72 5.05 -6.81
C LEU A 146 7.10 3.58 -6.65
N ARG A 147 6.18 2.77 -6.10
CA ARG A 147 6.44 1.36 -5.80
C ARG A 147 6.43 0.50 -7.04
N THR A 148 5.62 0.86 -8.03
CA THR A 148 5.66 0.23 -9.34
C THR A 148 7.01 0.49 -10.00
N VAL A 149 7.62 1.67 -9.86
CA VAL A 149 8.98 1.92 -10.38
C VAL A 149 10.04 1.16 -9.57
N LEU A 150 9.97 1.18 -8.23
CA LEU A 150 10.89 0.41 -7.37
C LEU A 150 10.87 -1.08 -7.71
N GLY A 151 9.67 -1.62 -7.92
CA GLY A 151 9.45 -3.01 -8.27
C GLY A 151 9.60 -3.99 -7.13
N PRO A 152 9.54 -5.29 -7.45
CA PRO A 152 9.76 -6.35 -6.48
C PRO A 152 11.25 -6.41 -6.06
N SER A 153 11.49 -6.44 -4.75
CA SER A 153 12.81 -6.61 -4.13
C SER A 153 12.78 -7.65 -3.01
N LEU A 154 13.91 -7.80 -2.30
CA LEU A 154 14.04 -8.63 -1.10
C LEU A 154 13.00 -8.28 -0.02
N TYR A 155 12.65 -7.00 0.07
CA TYR A 155 11.69 -6.44 1.02
C TYR A 155 10.34 -6.14 0.35
N GLY A 156 10.01 -6.85 -0.74
CA GLY A 156 8.86 -6.56 -1.58
C GLY A 156 9.04 -5.24 -2.33
N SER A 157 7.95 -4.49 -2.49
CA SER A 157 7.94 -3.14 -3.05
C SER A 157 7.90 -2.04 -1.98
N SER A 158 8.48 -2.34 -0.80
CA SER A 158 8.55 -1.41 0.33
C SER A 158 9.35 -0.16 -0.02
N ASP A 159 8.87 1.02 0.40
CA ASP A 159 9.56 2.30 0.19
C ASP A 159 10.67 2.48 1.24
N PRO A 160 11.96 2.56 0.85
CA PRO A 160 13.08 2.76 1.79
C PRO A 160 12.94 4.01 2.66
N ALA A 161 12.30 5.06 2.14
CA ALA A 161 12.03 6.26 2.94
C ALA A 161 11.07 5.99 4.11
N THR A 162 10.37 4.86 4.13
CA THR A 162 9.50 4.48 5.24
C THR A 162 10.14 3.46 6.18
N TRP A 163 11.35 2.95 5.90
CA TRP A 163 11.98 1.93 6.75
C TRP A 163 12.37 2.47 8.12
N THR A 164 12.38 1.58 9.12
CA THR A 164 12.88 1.93 10.46
C THR A 164 14.40 2.11 10.43
N ARG A 165 14.93 2.77 11.47
CA ARG A 165 16.35 3.06 11.57
C ARG A 165 17.20 1.78 11.57
N GLU A 166 16.72 0.75 12.26
CA GLU A 166 17.42 -0.54 12.38
C GLU A 166 17.56 -1.25 11.02
N LEU A 167 16.62 -1.03 10.11
CA LEU A 167 16.70 -1.57 8.75
C LEU A 167 17.60 -0.70 7.87
N LEU A 168 17.51 0.62 8.02
CA LEU A 168 18.35 1.58 7.30
C LEU A 168 19.85 1.44 7.64
N GLU A 169 20.19 1.09 8.89
CA GLU A 169 21.58 0.81 9.31
C GLU A 169 22.21 -0.41 8.61
N LYS A 170 21.39 -1.27 7.99
CA LYS A 170 21.85 -2.44 7.21
C LYS A 170 22.02 -2.14 5.72
N VAL A 171 21.66 -0.94 5.28
CA VAL A 171 21.76 -0.56 3.87
C VAL A 171 23.23 -0.32 3.52
N ALA A 172 23.67 -0.91 2.41
CA ALA A 172 25.03 -0.73 1.92
C ALA A 172 25.27 0.74 1.51
N PRO A 173 26.47 1.30 1.76
CA PRO A 173 26.77 2.68 1.43
C PRO A 173 26.75 2.94 -0.09
N PRO A 174 26.56 4.20 -0.53
CA PRO A 174 26.35 4.56 -1.93
C PRO A 174 27.49 4.09 -2.86
N HIS A 175 28.74 4.16 -2.42
CA HIS A 175 29.89 3.71 -3.21
C HIS A 175 29.87 2.21 -3.52
N GLN A 176 29.25 1.38 -2.67
CA GLN A 176 29.10 -0.06 -2.92
C GLN A 176 27.89 -0.35 -3.82
N MET A 177 26.79 0.36 -3.62
CA MET A 177 25.55 0.11 -4.36
C MET A 177 25.54 0.73 -5.76
N PHE A 178 26.17 1.90 -5.93
CA PHE A 178 26.03 2.75 -7.11
C PHE A 178 27.36 3.34 -7.62
N ALA A 179 28.49 3.08 -6.95
CA ALA A 179 29.80 3.65 -7.28
C ALA A 179 29.87 5.19 -7.24
N THR A 180 29.03 5.83 -6.42
CA THR A 180 28.98 7.28 -6.19
C THR A 180 29.33 7.64 -4.73
N SER A 181 29.54 8.92 -4.45
CA SER A 181 29.85 9.37 -3.07
C SER A 181 28.59 9.50 -2.21
N SER A 182 27.45 9.78 -2.83
CA SER A 182 26.12 9.89 -2.22
C SER A 182 25.05 9.17 -3.06
N TYR A 183 23.86 8.95 -2.49
CA TYR A 183 22.73 8.34 -3.19
C TYR A 183 22.09 9.31 -4.20
N ASP A 184 22.06 10.61 -3.92
CA ASP A 184 21.50 11.61 -4.84
C ASP A 184 22.30 11.73 -6.15
N GLU A 185 23.64 11.67 -6.07
CA GLU A 185 24.53 11.69 -7.24
C GLU A 185 24.24 10.55 -8.23
N ALA A 186 23.83 9.39 -7.73
CA ALA A 186 23.54 8.23 -8.57
C ALA A 186 22.29 8.40 -9.44
N VAL A 187 21.33 9.24 -9.03
CA VAL A 187 20.00 9.30 -9.67
C VAL A 187 20.10 9.72 -11.14
N ASP A 188 20.87 10.76 -11.45
CA ASP A 188 20.92 11.32 -12.81
C ASP A 188 21.65 10.40 -13.78
N GLN A 189 22.72 9.75 -13.33
CA GLN A 189 23.42 8.74 -14.10
C GLN A 189 22.50 7.53 -14.37
N LEU A 190 21.85 6.99 -13.35
CA LEU A 190 20.96 5.84 -13.48
C LEU A 190 19.74 6.13 -14.37
N LEU A 191 19.20 7.35 -14.30
CA LEU A 191 18.16 7.81 -15.22
C LEU A 191 18.64 7.85 -16.67
N HIS A 192 19.84 8.40 -16.91
CA HIS A 192 20.43 8.44 -18.25
C HIS A 192 20.65 7.04 -18.82
N GLU A 193 21.09 6.09 -17.99
CA GLU A 193 21.26 4.68 -18.32
C GLU A 193 19.93 3.89 -18.36
N ARG A 194 18.78 4.56 -18.16
CA ARG A 194 17.44 3.97 -18.12
C ARG A 194 17.24 2.89 -17.06
N GLN A 195 18.05 2.92 -16.00
CA GLN A 195 17.94 2.05 -14.82
C GLN A 195 16.95 2.63 -13.80
N PHE A 196 15.69 2.84 -14.23
CA PHE A 196 14.68 3.59 -13.49
C PHE A 196 14.39 3.06 -12.08
N GLY A 197 14.35 1.73 -11.89
CA GLY A 197 14.13 1.14 -10.56
C GLY A 197 15.27 1.44 -9.58
N ARG A 198 16.53 1.41 -10.06
CA ARG A 198 17.71 1.77 -9.26
C ARG A 198 17.78 3.27 -9.01
N ALA A 199 17.42 4.10 -9.99
CA ALA A 199 17.30 5.55 -9.78
C ALA A 199 16.27 5.87 -8.70
N MET A 200 15.11 5.20 -8.72
CA MET A 200 14.07 5.36 -7.70
C MET A 200 14.58 4.90 -6.33
N LEU A 201 15.22 3.74 -6.24
CA LEU A 201 15.84 3.26 -5.01
C LEU A 201 16.82 4.28 -4.42
N ALA A 202 17.73 4.81 -5.24
CA ALA A 202 18.70 5.82 -4.82
C ALA A 202 18.00 7.10 -4.31
N ALA A 203 16.99 7.61 -5.01
CA ALA A 203 16.20 8.76 -4.56
C ALA A 203 15.47 8.52 -3.22
N ARG A 204 14.93 7.31 -3.01
CA ARG A 204 14.27 6.95 -1.75
C ARG A 204 15.27 6.76 -0.61
N LEU A 205 16.45 6.22 -0.88
CA LEU A 205 17.54 6.14 0.11
C LEU A 205 18.08 7.51 0.46
N SER A 206 18.24 8.42 -0.51
CA SER A 206 18.60 9.81 -0.26
C SER A 206 17.55 10.49 0.64
N THR A 207 16.26 10.24 0.41
CA THR A 207 15.17 10.73 1.27
C THR A 207 15.31 10.24 2.72
N ALA A 208 15.76 9.00 2.90
CA ALA A 208 15.82 8.29 4.17
C ALA A 208 17.10 8.61 4.98
N LEU A 209 18.25 8.70 4.30
CA LEU A 209 19.59 8.69 4.89
C LEU A 209 20.36 10.01 4.71
N GLU A 210 19.97 10.85 3.76
CA GLU A 210 20.66 12.10 3.41
C GLU A 210 19.71 13.29 3.64
N GLU A 211 19.26 13.95 2.56
CA GLU A 211 18.38 15.11 2.61
C GLU A 211 16.97 14.77 2.10
N THR A 212 15.99 14.78 3.01
CA THR A 212 14.59 14.43 2.71
C THR A 212 14.00 15.25 1.56
N ASN A 213 14.21 16.57 1.53
CA ASN A 213 13.63 17.43 0.50
C ASN A 213 14.24 17.18 -0.88
N LEU A 214 15.54 16.91 -0.94
CA LEU A 214 16.23 16.58 -2.18
C LEU A 214 15.75 15.23 -2.71
N GLY A 215 15.70 14.20 -1.86
CA GLY A 215 15.21 12.88 -2.25
C GLY A 215 13.77 12.87 -2.76
N GLU A 216 12.87 13.66 -2.16
CA GLU A 216 11.49 13.83 -2.66
C GLU A 216 11.43 14.55 -4.01
N LYS A 217 12.28 15.58 -4.23
CA LYS A 217 12.41 16.24 -5.54
C LYS A 217 12.91 15.27 -6.61
N LEU A 218 13.90 14.44 -6.28
CA LEU A 218 14.44 13.41 -7.18
C LEU A 218 13.40 12.34 -7.50
N THR A 219 12.61 11.93 -6.50
CA THR A 219 11.46 11.01 -6.69
C THR A 219 10.47 11.61 -7.69
N ASP A 220 10.09 12.88 -7.52
CA ASP A 220 9.17 13.56 -8.43
C ASP A 220 9.77 13.76 -9.83
N LYS A 221 11.09 13.99 -9.94
CA LYS A 221 11.82 14.06 -11.22
C LYS A 221 11.69 12.73 -11.97
N ILE A 222 11.96 11.61 -11.31
CA ILE A 222 11.85 10.26 -11.91
C ILE A 222 10.40 9.96 -12.32
N LEU A 223 9.41 10.26 -11.46
CA LEU A 223 8.00 10.01 -11.78
C LEU A 223 7.44 10.89 -12.91
N ARG A 224 8.08 12.02 -13.21
CA ARG A 224 7.74 12.91 -14.33
C ARG A 224 8.52 12.61 -15.60
N ASP A 225 9.48 11.70 -15.56
CA ASP A 225 10.21 11.26 -16.75
C ASP A 225 9.23 10.65 -17.77
N PRO A 226 9.22 11.12 -19.04
CA PRO A 226 8.26 10.64 -20.04
C PRO A 226 8.33 9.13 -20.28
N ASP A 227 9.54 8.54 -20.23
CA ASP A 227 9.70 7.10 -20.39
C ASP A 227 9.13 6.34 -19.19
N VAL A 228 9.34 6.85 -17.97
CA VAL A 228 8.76 6.26 -16.75
C VAL A 228 7.24 6.33 -16.78
N VAL A 229 6.65 7.48 -17.17
CA VAL A 229 5.19 7.63 -17.26
C VAL A 229 4.60 6.63 -18.25
N ARG A 230 5.20 6.50 -19.43
CA ARG A 230 4.77 5.53 -20.45
C ARG A 230 4.86 4.09 -19.93
N LYS A 231 5.98 3.72 -19.32
CA LYS A 231 6.20 2.36 -18.77
C LYS A 231 5.25 2.04 -17.61
N LEU A 232 4.96 3.02 -16.76
CA LEU A 232 3.97 2.87 -15.68
C LEU A 232 2.58 2.53 -16.22
N GLN A 233 2.14 3.13 -17.33
CA GLN A 233 0.85 2.79 -17.94
C GLN A 233 0.80 1.33 -18.42
N LEU A 234 1.88 0.84 -19.02
CA LEU A 234 1.99 -0.56 -19.46
C LEU A 234 1.92 -1.51 -18.27
N VAL A 235 2.73 -1.26 -17.23
CA VAL A 235 2.80 -2.13 -16.04
C VAL A 235 1.52 -2.07 -15.18
N GLN A 236 0.82 -0.94 -15.16
CA GLN A 236 -0.48 -0.83 -14.49
C GLN A 236 -1.57 -1.70 -15.15
N HIS A 237 -1.45 -1.98 -16.45
CA HIS A 237 -2.33 -2.91 -17.15
C HIS A 237 -1.87 -4.37 -17.02
N ASP A 238 -0.56 -4.61 -17.06
CA ASP A 238 0.01 -5.95 -16.87
C ASP A 238 1.30 -5.90 -16.06
N SER A 239 1.20 -6.31 -14.79
CA SER A 239 2.34 -6.34 -13.86
C SER A 239 3.46 -7.29 -14.29
N SER A 240 3.20 -8.25 -15.20
CA SER A 240 4.24 -9.16 -15.70
C SER A 240 5.26 -8.47 -16.61
N LEU A 241 4.89 -7.34 -17.20
CA LEU A 241 5.78 -6.52 -18.03
C LEU A 241 6.79 -5.72 -17.21
N TRP A 242 6.69 -5.74 -15.87
CA TRP A 242 7.56 -4.95 -15.02
C TRP A 242 9.06 -5.20 -15.31
N ALA A 243 9.46 -6.47 -15.42
CA ALA A 243 10.87 -6.82 -15.63
C ALA A 243 11.41 -6.41 -17.01
N SER A 244 10.56 -6.42 -18.05
CA SER A 244 10.98 -5.95 -19.38
C SER A 244 11.04 -4.43 -19.46
N GLU A 245 10.13 -3.74 -18.77
CA GLU A 245 10.05 -2.27 -18.82
C GLU A 245 11.03 -1.59 -17.87
N PHE A 246 11.15 -2.03 -16.62
CA PHE A 246 12.00 -1.40 -15.61
C PHE A 246 13.36 -2.11 -15.43
N GLY A 247 13.58 -3.21 -16.15
CA GLY A 247 14.78 -4.05 -16.07
C GLY A 247 14.67 -5.14 -15.00
N GLN A 248 15.67 -6.01 -14.94
CA GLN A 248 15.81 -6.91 -13.79
C GLN A 248 16.13 -6.03 -12.58
N GLY A 249 15.20 -5.94 -11.63
CA GLY A 249 15.40 -5.20 -10.38
C GLY A 249 16.57 -5.71 -9.56
N MET A 250 16.65 -5.31 -8.29
CA MET A 250 17.63 -5.86 -7.34
C MET A 250 17.44 -7.37 -7.04
N VAL A 251 16.68 -8.09 -7.85
CA VAL A 251 16.33 -9.51 -7.69
C VAL A 251 17.52 -10.44 -7.98
N ASN A 252 18.58 -9.96 -8.65
CA ASN A 252 19.70 -10.82 -9.07
C ASN A 252 20.80 -11.05 -8.03
N SER A 253 20.75 -10.47 -6.83
CA SER A 253 21.66 -10.87 -5.77
C SER A 253 21.14 -12.15 -5.11
N ASN A 254 21.45 -13.30 -5.72
CA ASN A 254 21.24 -14.64 -5.16
C ASN A 254 21.94 -14.88 -3.78
N GLU A 255 22.48 -13.85 -3.15
CA GLU A 255 23.38 -13.96 -1.99
C GLU A 255 22.76 -13.63 -0.63
N THR A 256 21.48 -13.20 -0.53
CA THR A 256 21.01 -12.57 0.74
C THR A 256 19.68 -13.07 1.32
N LEU A 257 18.95 -13.96 0.66
CA LEU A 257 17.69 -14.48 1.23
C LEU A 257 17.91 -15.45 2.40
N ASP A 258 19.05 -16.14 2.43
CA ASP A 258 19.39 -17.08 3.53
C ASP A 258 19.90 -16.37 4.79
N GLN A 259 20.10 -15.05 4.77
CA GLN A 259 20.65 -14.29 5.91
C GLN A 259 19.60 -13.48 6.70
N ILE A 260 18.31 -13.55 6.33
CA ILE A 260 17.24 -12.71 6.92
C ILE A 260 16.29 -13.51 7.83
N ASN A 261 16.48 -14.83 7.97
CA ASN A 261 15.81 -15.66 8.99
C ASN A 261 16.77 -16.00 10.13
#